data_AF-A0AA43ZHU3-F1
#
_entry.id   AF-A0AA43ZHU3-F1
#
_cell.length_a   1.000
_cell.length_b   1.000
_cell.length_c   1.000
_cell.angle_alpha   90.00
_cell.angle_beta   90.00
_cell.angle_gamma   90.00
#
_symmetry.space_group_name_H-M   'P 1'
#
loop_
_entity.id
_entity.type
_entity.pdbx_description
1 polymer ?
#
loop_
_entity_poly.entity_id
_entity_poly.type
_entity_poly.pdbx_seq_one_letter_code
_entity_poly.pdbx_strand_id
1 'polypeptide(L)'
;MRTPRISRHAIAGEIPLQSSLSPPPLPCLDALKEQAKRLRSSVAARGIDMSHSRALETIAEQYGFRDWNTLHAAVGNRPPLDPYQLGSRVRGFYLGQPFEAQVLGVQALTAQAGRYRLTLDFDEPVDVVTFESFSSFRKRVHCTIDASGRTAAKTSNGRPHVELLW
;
A
#
# COMPACT_ATOMS: atom_id res chain seq x y z
N MET A 1 -11.15 52.19 -46.98
CA MET A 1 -9.98 52.61 -46.18
C MET A 1 -10.17 52.15 -44.74
N ARG A 2 -9.07 51.72 -44.11
CA ARG A 2 -8.88 51.24 -42.72
C ARG A 2 -9.35 49.82 -42.36
N THR A 3 -8.37 48.91 -42.35
CA THR A 3 -8.23 47.85 -41.33
C THR A 3 -7.96 48.49 -39.95
N PRO A 4 -8.18 47.79 -38.80
CA PRO A 4 -7.11 46.95 -38.25
C PRO A 4 -7.51 45.71 -37.38
N ARG A 5 -6.61 44.71 -37.39
CA ARG A 5 -6.05 43.87 -36.29
C ARG A 5 -6.93 42.98 -35.37
N ILE A 6 -6.80 41.68 -35.63
CA ILE A 6 -6.29 40.59 -34.75
C ILE A 6 -6.51 40.72 -33.22
N SER A 7 -7.22 39.73 -32.66
CA SER A 7 -6.88 39.08 -31.39
C SER A 7 -7.42 37.65 -31.39
N ARG A 8 -6.55 36.70 -31.78
CA ARG A 8 -6.78 35.27 -31.66
C ARG A 8 -6.19 34.86 -30.30
N HIS A 9 -7.03 34.81 -29.26
CA HIS A 9 -6.61 34.24 -27.98
C HIS A 9 -6.51 32.73 -28.13
N ALA A 10 -5.28 32.26 -28.26
CA ALA A 10 -4.89 30.90 -27.95
C ALA A 10 -5.05 30.69 -26.44
N ILE A 11 -5.80 29.68 -26.03
CA ILE A 11 -5.64 29.08 -24.71
C ILE A 11 -5.45 27.60 -24.96
N ALA A 12 -4.17 27.24 -25.12
CA ALA A 12 -3.70 25.88 -25.06
C ALA A 12 -3.90 25.40 -23.62
N GLY A 13 -4.96 24.62 -23.38
CA GLY A 13 -5.07 23.79 -22.18
C GLY A 13 -4.24 22.54 -22.38
N GLU A 14 -2.92 22.67 -22.26
CA GLU A 14 -2.03 21.52 -22.09
C GLU A 14 -2.42 20.81 -20.79
N ILE A 15 -3.01 19.62 -20.93
CA ILE A 15 -3.21 18.66 -19.85
C ILE A 15 -1.82 18.20 -19.44
N PRO A 16 -1.37 18.39 -18.18
CA PRO A 16 -0.07 17.87 -17.77
C PRO A 16 -0.13 16.34 -17.74
N LEU A 17 0.46 15.70 -18.75
CA LEU A 17 1.03 14.36 -18.62
C LEU A 17 2.11 14.43 -17.54
N GLN A 18 1.86 13.85 -16.37
CA GLN A 18 2.86 13.24 -15.50
C GLN A 18 2.18 12.55 -14.31
N SER A 19 1.43 11.49 -14.58
CA SER A 19 1.28 10.42 -13.59
C SER A 19 2.58 9.63 -13.60
N SER A 20 3.60 10.13 -12.88
CA SER A 20 4.72 9.28 -12.46
C SER A 20 4.18 8.29 -11.44
N LEU A 21 3.41 7.31 -11.92
CA LEU A 21 3.06 6.12 -11.15
C LEU A 21 4.35 5.33 -11.02
N SER A 22 5.14 5.66 -10.00
CA SER A 22 6.03 4.66 -9.43
C SER A 22 5.17 3.42 -9.19
N PRO A 23 5.58 2.23 -9.67
CA PRO A 23 4.79 1.03 -9.45
C PRO A 23 4.49 0.93 -7.94
N PRO A 24 3.25 0.58 -7.56
CA PRO A 24 2.90 0.41 -6.17
C PRO A 24 3.93 -0.54 -5.54
N PRO A 25 4.46 -0.21 -4.37
CA PRO A 25 5.48 -1.04 -3.75
C PRO A 25 4.98 -2.47 -3.62
N LEU A 26 5.79 -3.46 -4.03
CA LEU A 26 5.37 -4.86 -4.01
C LEU A 26 4.90 -5.28 -2.61
N PRO A 27 3.78 -6.01 -2.50
CA PRO A 27 3.34 -6.58 -1.24
C PRO A 27 4.34 -7.56 -0.65
N CYS A 28 4.19 -7.87 0.63
CA CYS A 28 4.93 -8.99 1.21
C CYS A 28 4.49 -10.34 0.61
N LEU A 29 5.30 -11.37 0.82
CA LEU A 29 5.00 -12.73 0.32
C LEU A 29 3.66 -13.27 0.84
N ASP A 30 3.33 -13.03 2.11
CA ASP A 30 2.07 -13.52 2.68
C ASP A 30 0.84 -12.82 2.09
N ALA A 31 0.94 -11.52 1.81
CA ALA A 31 -0.12 -10.76 1.16
C ALA A 31 -0.31 -11.18 -0.30
N LEU A 32 0.78 -11.46 -1.02
CA LEU A 32 0.73 -12.03 -2.37
C LEU A 32 0.05 -13.41 -2.38
N LYS A 33 0.38 -14.27 -1.40
CA LYS A 33 -0.30 -15.57 -1.22
C LYS A 33 -1.77 -15.39 -0.87
N GLU A 34 -2.11 -14.41 -0.03
CA GLU A 34 -3.50 -14.08 0.32
C GLU A 34 -4.28 -13.59 -0.90
N GLN A 35 -3.67 -12.74 -1.74
CA GLN A 35 -4.24 -12.31 -3.03
C GLN A 35 -4.45 -13.50 -3.97
N ALA A 36 -3.47 -14.41 -4.11
CA ALA A 36 -3.61 -15.61 -4.92
C ALA A 36 -4.74 -16.53 -4.42
N LYS A 37 -4.92 -16.66 -3.10
CA LYS A 37 -6.04 -17.40 -2.51
C LYS A 37 -7.38 -16.76 -2.86
N ARG A 38 -7.50 -15.44 -2.71
CA ARG A 38 -8.72 -14.69 -3.06
C ARG A 38 -9.04 -14.79 -4.55
N LEU A 39 -8.03 -14.67 -5.41
CA LEU A 39 -8.15 -14.85 -6.86
C LEU A 39 -8.71 -16.23 -7.18
N ARG A 40 -8.11 -17.29 -6.62
CA ARG A 40 -8.57 -18.66 -6.81
C ARG A 40 -10.04 -18.82 -6.40
N SER A 41 -10.43 -18.30 -5.23
CA SER A 41 -11.82 -18.36 -4.77
C SER A 41 -12.78 -17.61 -5.72
N SER A 42 -12.39 -16.45 -6.23
CA SER A 42 -13.20 -15.66 -7.19
C SER A 42 -13.37 -16.36 -8.55
N VAL A 43 -12.35 -17.09 -8.99
CA VAL A 43 -12.38 -17.82 -10.26
C VAL A 43 -13.17 -19.13 -10.11
N ALA A 44 -13.02 -19.83 -8.99
CA ALA A 44 -13.81 -21.02 -8.66
C ALA A 44 -15.31 -20.72 -8.55
N ALA A 45 -15.68 -19.54 -8.03
CA ALA A 45 -17.08 -19.09 -8.00
C ALA A 45 -17.70 -18.92 -9.40
N ARG A 46 -16.85 -18.79 -10.44
CA ARG A 46 -17.27 -18.72 -11.86
C ARG A 46 -17.21 -20.08 -12.55
N GLY A 47 -17.01 -21.18 -11.80
CA GLY A 47 -16.96 -22.54 -12.33
C GLY A 47 -15.66 -22.93 -13.02
N ILE A 48 -14.62 -22.09 -12.91
CA ILE A 48 -13.30 -22.36 -13.48
C ILE A 48 -12.39 -22.89 -12.38
N ASP A 49 -11.88 -24.12 -12.55
CA ASP A 49 -10.87 -24.65 -11.62
C ASP A 49 -9.50 -24.03 -11.91
N MET A 50 -8.86 -23.53 -10.86
CA MET A 50 -7.55 -22.88 -10.92
C MET A 50 -6.69 -23.44 -9.81
N SER A 51 -5.54 -24.01 -10.18
CA SER A 51 -4.56 -24.49 -9.20
C SER A 51 -3.97 -23.32 -8.40
N HIS A 52 -3.48 -23.59 -7.19
CA HIS A 52 -2.84 -22.56 -6.37
C HIS A 52 -1.60 -21.97 -7.06
N SER A 53 -0.77 -22.83 -7.68
CA SER A 53 0.39 -22.39 -8.44
C SER A 53 0.01 -21.46 -9.58
N ARG A 54 -1.05 -21.78 -10.36
CA ARG A 54 -1.50 -20.90 -11.44
C ARG A 54 -1.99 -19.53 -10.94
N ALA A 55 -2.63 -19.50 -9.77
CA ALA A 55 -3.02 -18.24 -9.15
C ALA A 55 -1.79 -17.40 -8.76
N LEU A 56 -0.74 -18.01 -8.20
CA LEU A 56 0.51 -17.31 -7.87
C LEU A 56 1.22 -16.75 -9.12
N GLU A 57 1.27 -17.52 -10.21
CA GLU A 57 1.80 -17.03 -11.49
C GLU A 57 0.99 -15.84 -12.01
N THR A 58 -0.35 -15.90 -11.91
CA THR A 58 -1.22 -14.81 -12.34
C THR A 58 -0.99 -13.54 -11.52
N ILE A 59 -0.74 -13.68 -10.21
CA ILE A 59 -0.35 -12.55 -9.36
C ILE A 59 1.01 -12.00 -9.81
N ALA A 60 1.99 -12.85 -10.12
CA ALA A 60 3.29 -12.39 -10.61
C ALA A 60 3.17 -11.57 -11.91
N GLU A 61 2.41 -12.06 -12.88
CA GLU A 61 2.12 -11.36 -14.13
C GLU A 61 1.44 -9.99 -13.89
N GLN A 62 0.52 -9.89 -12.92
CA GLN A 62 -0.15 -8.63 -12.56
C GLN A 62 0.82 -7.56 -12.03
N TYR A 63 1.88 -7.96 -11.34
CA TYR A 63 2.94 -7.06 -10.87
C TYR A 63 4.05 -6.87 -11.91
N GLY A 64 3.93 -7.43 -13.12
CA GLY A 64 4.89 -7.30 -14.22
C GLY A 64 6.08 -8.26 -14.12
N PHE A 65 5.99 -9.31 -13.31
CA PHE A 65 7.03 -10.34 -13.19
C PHE A 65 6.75 -11.51 -14.13
N ARG A 66 7.84 -12.15 -14.59
CA ARG A 66 7.77 -13.30 -15.50
C ARG A 66 7.12 -14.52 -14.87
N ASP A 67 7.42 -14.75 -13.60
CA ASP A 67 6.96 -15.91 -12.85
C ASP A 67 6.96 -15.63 -11.34
N TRP A 68 6.24 -16.47 -10.60
CA TRP A 68 6.16 -16.40 -9.15
C TRP A 68 7.53 -16.46 -8.48
N ASN A 69 8.46 -17.26 -9.00
CA ASN A 69 9.79 -17.41 -8.41
C ASN A 69 10.58 -16.10 -8.49
N THR A 70 10.46 -15.37 -9.59
CA THR A 70 11.09 -14.07 -9.81
C THR A 70 10.46 -12.99 -8.92
N LEU A 71 9.14 -12.95 -8.81
CA LEU A 71 8.46 -12.06 -7.86
C LEU A 71 8.85 -12.39 -6.41
N HIS A 72 8.86 -13.68 -6.06
CA HIS A 72 9.24 -14.15 -4.73
C HIS A 72 10.68 -13.78 -4.39
N ALA A 73 11.61 -13.95 -5.33
CA ALA A 73 13.00 -13.54 -5.18
C ALA A 73 13.14 -12.01 -5.10
N ALA A 74 12.38 -11.24 -5.87
CA ALA A 74 12.40 -9.78 -5.80
C ALA A 74 11.90 -9.26 -4.45
N VAL A 75 10.86 -9.88 -3.89
CA VAL A 75 10.34 -9.56 -2.55
C VAL A 75 11.29 -10.07 -1.46
N GLY A 76 11.93 -11.24 -1.66
CA GLY A 76 12.84 -11.86 -0.69
C GLY A 76 14.24 -11.23 -0.63
N ASN A 77 14.76 -10.75 -1.75
CA ASN A 77 16.04 -10.03 -1.86
C ASN A 77 15.88 -8.52 -1.66
N ARG A 78 14.67 -8.07 -1.34
CA ARG A 78 14.39 -6.69 -1.05
C ARG A 78 15.27 -6.23 0.11
N PRO A 79 15.94 -5.07 0.00
CA PRO A 79 16.55 -4.45 1.16
C PRO A 79 15.50 -4.37 2.27
N PRO A 80 15.84 -4.67 3.53
CA PRO A 80 14.92 -4.65 4.68
C PRO A 80 14.02 -3.40 4.81
N LEU A 81 14.35 -2.34 4.08
CA LEU A 81 13.81 -0.99 4.18
C LEU A 81 12.97 -0.54 2.97
N ASP A 82 12.88 -1.33 1.90
CA ASP A 82 12.04 -0.98 0.76
C ASP A 82 10.69 -1.68 0.93
N PRO A 83 9.52 -1.02 1.09
CA PRO A 83 9.16 0.36 0.72
C PRO A 83 9.06 1.35 1.90
N TYR A 84 9.33 0.91 3.12
CA TYR A 84 9.24 1.73 4.33
C TYR A 84 10.52 2.52 4.56
N GLN A 85 10.95 3.29 3.58
CA GLN A 85 12.05 4.23 3.78
C GLN A 85 11.55 5.49 4.49
N LEU A 86 12.47 6.17 5.18
CA LEU A 86 12.18 7.46 5.77
C LEU A 86 11.82 8.46 4.66
N GLY A 87 10.70 9.16 4.82
CA GLY A 87 10.10 10.03 3.81
C GLY A 87 9.11 9.33 2.87
N SER A 88 9.05 7.99 2.84
CA SER A 88 8.10 7.26 2.00
C SER A 88 6.65 7.58 2.32
N ARG A 89 5.82 7.59 1.29
CA ARG A 89 4.37 7.67 1.39
C ARG A 89 3.79 6.27 1.56
N VAL A 90 2.95 6.10 2.56
CA VAL A 90 2.23 4.86 2.81
C VAL A 90 0.77 5.16 3.04
N ARG A 91 -0.08 4.20 2.69
CA ARG A 91 -1.50 4.22 2.98
C ARG A 91 -1.88 2.94 3.69
N GLY A 92 -2.97 2.95 4.42
CA GLY A 92 -3.33 1.79 5.22
C GLY A 92 -4.60 1.98 6.01
N PHE A 93 -4.79 1.07 6.94
CA PHE A 93 -5.81 1.17 7.98
C PHE A 93 -5.15 1.25 9.34
N TYR A 94 -5.58 2.22 10.14
CA TYR A 94 -5.23 2.34 11.55
C TYR A 94 -6.48 2.20 12.39
N LEU A 95 -6.53 1.14 13.20
CA LEU A 95 -7.71 0.75 13.99
C LEU A 95 -8.99 0.63 13.13
N GLY A 96 -8.81 0.21 11.87
CA GLY A 96 -9.89 0.07 10.88
C GLY A 96 -10.21 1.34 10.08
N GLN A 97 -9.59 2.47 10.40
CA GLN A 97 -9.81 3.74 9.70
C GLN A 97 -8.77 3.95 8.62
N PRO A 98 -9.15 4.31 7.38
CA PRO A 98 -8.20 4.53 6.31
C PRO A 98 -7.30 5.74 6.62
N PHE A 99 -6.03 5.66 6.23
CA PHE A 99 -5.09 6.77 6.36
C PHE A 99 -4.15 6.86 5.17
N GLU A 100 -3.67 8.07 4.92
CA GLU A 100 -2.45 8.35 4.16
C GLU A 100 -1.43 8.97 5.10
N ALA A 101 -0.17 8.55 4.99
CA ALA A 101 0.88 8.95 5.90
C ALA A 101 2.25 9.04 5.24
N GLN A 102 3.11 9.85 5.86
CA GLN A 102 4.54 9.83 5.63
C GLN A 102 5.25 9.04 6.72
N VAL A 103 6.22 8.22 6.32
CA VAL A 103 7.11 7.51 7.24
C VAL A 103 8.18 8.49 7.75
N LEU A 104 8.11 8.91 9.01
CA LEU A 104 9.10 9.81 9.60
C LEU A 104 10.27 9.09 10.26
N GLY A 105 10.14 7.80 10.54
CA GLY A 105 11.17 7.04 11.24
C GLY A 105 10.99 5.55 11.06
N VAL A 106 12.08 4.84 10.79
CA VAL A 106 12.11 3.39 10.65
C VAL A 106 13.25 2.84 11.48
N GLN A 107 12.95 1.89 12.35
CA GLN A 107 13.91 1.22 13.19
C GLN A 107 13.72 -0.29 13.08
N ALA A 108 14.73 -0.99 12.57
CA ALA A 108 14.75 -2.46 12.60
C ALA A 108 14.92 -2.94 14.05
N LEU A 109 14.09 -3.89 14.47
CA LEU A 109 14.18 -4.50 15.79
C LEU A 109 15.13 -5.69 15.74
N THR A 110 16.39 -5.50 16.14
CA THR A 110 17.42 -6.56 16.15
C THR A 110 17.06 -7.76 17.02
N ALA A 111 16.26 -7.55 18.08
CA ALA A 111 15.75 -8.63 18.94
C ALA A 111 14.64 -9.47 18.28
N GLN A 112 14.01 -8.99 17.20
CA GLN A 112 12.90 -9.65 16.52
C GLN A 112 13.09 -9.53 15.01
N ALA A 113 13.90 -10.44 14.45
CA ALA A 113 14.22 -10.46 13.03
C ALA A 113 12.96 -10.32 12.15
N GLY A 114 13.00 -9.40 11.18
CA GLY A 114 11.88 -9.14 10.28
C GLY A 114 10.77 -8.24 10.84
N ARG A 115 10.98 -7.58 11.99
CA ARG A 115 10.09 -6.54 12.53
C ARG A 115 10.71 -5.15 12.50
N TYR A 116 9.88 -4.17 12.18
CA TYR A 116 10.26 -2.77 12.07
C TYR A 116 9.33 -1.93 12.92
N ARG A 117 9.92 -1.02 13.68
CA ARG A 117 9.19 0.07 14.31
C ARG A 117 9.13 1.23 13.34
N LEU A 118 7.92 1.60 12.93
CA LEU A 118 7.64 2.76 12.12
C LEU A 118 7.10 3.90 12.97
N THR A 119 7.45 5.11 12.56
CA THR A 119 6.79 6.34 12.97
C THR A 119 6.08 6.90 11.75
N LEU A 120 4.76 6.94 11.80
CA LEU A 120 3.90 7.42 10.72
C LEU A 120 3.31 8.76 11.12
N ASP A 121 3.38 9.74 10.22
CA ASP A 121 2.69 11.02 10.32
C ASP A 121 1.58 11.03 9.27
N PHE A 122 0.34 10.93 9.72
CA PHE A 122 -0.83 10.93 8.86
C PHE A 122 -1.00 12.31 8.25
N ASP A 123 -1.45 12.45 7.01
CA ASP A 123 -1.63 13.76 6.40
C ASP A 123 -2.76 14.55 7.03
N GLU A 124 -3.85 13.86 7.30
CA GLU A 124 -4.98 14.38 8.05
C GLU A 124 -5.05 13.63 9.39
N PRO A 125 -5.32 14.32 10.50
CA PRO A 125 -5.60 13.64 11.76
C PRO A 125 -6.74 12.63 11.59
N VAL A 126 -6.46 11.36 11.87
CA VAL A 126 -7.46 10.27 11.73
C VAL A 126 -8.17 10.10 13.06
N ASP A 127 -9.50 10.22 13.07
CA ASP A 127 -10.30 9.83 14.22
C ASP A 127 -10.34 8.30 14.32
N VAL A 128 -9.80 7.74 15.41
CA VAL A 128 -9.74 6.29 15.59
C VAL A 128 -10.94 5.71 16.31
N VAL A 129 -11.94 6.53 16.64
CA VAL A 129 -13.15 6.10 17.33
C VAL A 129 -14.29 5.98 16.33
N THR A 130 -15.06 4.90 16.43
CA THR A 130 -16.18 4.62 15.53
C THR A 130 -17.54 5.05 16.08
N PHE A 131 -17.61 5.55 17.31
CA PHE A 131 -18.84 5.98 17.98
C PHE A 131 -19.01 7.49 17.91
N GLU A 132 -20.21 7.96 17.62
CA GLU A 132 -20.52 9.40 17.47
C GLU A 132 -20.36 10.22 18.76
N SER A 133 -20.32 9.57 19.93
CA SER A 133 -20.26 10.25 21.22
C SER A 133 -18.85 10.68 21.66
N PHE A 134 -17.79 10.31 20.93
CA PHE A 134 -16.42 10.67 21.29
C PHE A 134 -15.46 10.60 20.09
N SER A 135 -14.51 11.54 20.03
CA SER A 135 -13.46 11.57 19.01
C SER A 135 -12.08 11.39 19.64
N SER A 136 -11.21 10.62 18.97
CA SER A 136 -9.79 10.52 19.31
C SER A 136 -8.96 10.63 18.04
N PHE A 137 -8.55 11.84 17.70
CA PHE A 137 -7.70 12.08 16.55
C PHE A 137 -6.25 11.69 16.81
N ARG A 138 -5.64 10.99 15.85
CA ARG A 138 -4.21 10.69 15.83
C ARG A 138 -3.63 11.28 14.55
N LYS A 139 -2.65 12.16 14.71
CA LYS A 139 -1.85 12.71 13.61
C LYS A 139 -0.55 11.94 13.43
N ARG A 140 0.04 11.46 14.53
CA ARG A 140 1.28 10.69 14.52
C ARG A 140 1.14 9.42 15.34
N VAL A 141 1.65 8.31 14.82
CA VAL A 141 1.59 7.01 15.48
C VAL A 141 2.92 6.28 15.38
N HIS A 142 3.23 5.51 16.41
CA HIS A 142 4.34 4.58 16.42
C HIS A 142 3.78 3.17 16.39
N CYS A 143 4.22 2.35 15.44
CA CYS A 143 3.75 0.99 15.31
C CYS A 143 4.90 0.05 15.01
N THR A 144 4.78 -1.19 15.50
CA THR A 144 5.71 -2.26 15.12
C THR A 144 5.00 -3.16 14.13
N ILE A 145 5.47 -3.15 12.89
CA ILE A 145 5.00 -4.03 11.82
C ILE A 145 5.98 -5.18 11.62
N ASP A 146 5.48 -6.30 11.14
CA ASP A 146 6.32 -7.36 10.58
C ASP A 146 6.59 -7.11 9.08
N ALA A 147 7.29 -8.06 8.45
CA ALA A 147 7.54 -8.04 7.01
C ALA A 147 6.25 -7.97 6.17
N SER A 148 5.08 -8.25 6.74
CA SER A 148 3.77 -8.10 6.11
C SER A 148 3.12 -6.74 6.29
N GLY A 149 3.81 -5.75 6.85
CA GLY A 149 3.21 -4.41 7.02
C GLY A 149 2.04 -4.39 8.02
N ARG A 150 1.88 -5.46 8.81
CA ARG A 150 0.80 -5.62 9.79
C ARG A 150 1.38 -5.62 11.21
N THR A 151 0.65 -5.04 12.14
CA THR A 151 0.99 -5.15 13.56
C THR A 151 0.56 -6.49 14.13
N ALA A 152 1.35 -7.04 15.06
CA ALA A 152 0.94 -8.21 15.84
C ALA A 152 -0.25 -7.93 16.76
N ALA A 153 -0.38 -6.68 17.24
CA ALA A 153 -1.52 -6.23 18.02
C ALA A 153 -2.80 -6.18 17.16
N LYS A 154 -3.89 -6.67 17.71
CA LYS A 154 -5.20 -6.79 17.06
C LYS A 154 -6.27 -6.13 17.91
N THR A 155 -7.24 -5.52 17.24
CA THR A 155 -8.46 -5.01 17.87
C THR A 155 -9.37 -6.17 18.27
N SER A 156 -10.42 -5.88 19.05
CA SER A 156 -11.40 -6.87 19.52
C SER A 156 -12.10 -7.63 18.39
N ASN A 157 -12.16 -7.07 17.17
CA ASN A 157 -12.72 -7.71 15.98
C ASN A 157 -11.70 -8.58 15.21
N GLY A 158 -10.49 -8.76 15.74
CA GLY A 158 -9.44 -9.61 15.17
C GLY A 158 -8.58 -8.96 14.08
N ARG A 159 -8.86 -7.70 13.69
CA ARG A 159 -8.05 -6.96 12.70
C ARG A 159 -6.79 -6.37 13.33
N PRO A 160 -5.64 -6.35 12.62
CA PRO A 160 -4.44 -5.64 13.06
C PRO A 160 -4.72 -4.17 13.40
N HIS A 161 -4.00 -3.62 14.37
CA HIS A 161 -4.07 -2.19 14.67
C HIS A 161 -3.56 -1.32 13.52
N VAL A 162 -2.48 -1.74 12.85
CA VAL A 162 -2.02 -1.13 11.60
C VAL A 162 -1.96 -2.21 10.55
N GLU A 163 -2.50 -1.90 9.38
CA GLU A 163 -2.37 -2.67 8.15
C GLU A 163 -1.98 -1.73 7.01
N LEU A 164 -0.77 -1.86 6.51
CA LEU A 164 -0.30 -1.08 5.37
C LEU A 164 -0.78 -1.70 4.07
N LEU A 165 -1.23 -0.84 3.16
CA LEU A 165 -1.65 -1.19 1.82
C LEU A 165 -0.53 -0.84 0.84
N TRP A 166 -0.33 -1.75 -0.10
CA TRP A 166 0.63 -1.68 -1.20
C TRP A 166 0.01 -0.93 -2.40
#